data_AF-A0A7K1B0Z0-F1
#
_entry.id   AF-A0A7K1B0Z0-F1
#
_cell.length_a   1.000
_cell.length_b   1.000
_cell.length_c   1.000
_cell.angle_alpha   90.00
_cell.angle_beta   90.00
_cell.angle_gamma   90.00
#
_symmetry.space_group_name_H-M   'P 1'
#
loop_
_entity.id
_entity.type
_entity.pdbx_description
1 polymer ?
#
loop_
_entity_poly.entity_id
_entity_poly.type
_entity_poly.pdbx_seq_one_letter_code
_entity_poly.pdbx_strand_id
1 'polypeptide(L)'
;MDLPGGPAFTTAVRRAWDEGDAVLPVDPRLPPIARDALLRTMRPVALTDHTGEHLLDGGLPVEPGDALVMPTSGSTGQPKGVVLTHEALTASARSTSRRLGVTTEDHWLACLPLAHIGGFSVLTKAWDAGTRLTVLPGFDAAAVTAAARDGATLVSLVATALRRIDPSLFRLIVLGGSRPPADRPANTVTTYGMTETGSGVVYDGVPLDDVEVQVAADGEILVRGPMLLRCYRDGSTPVDDQGWLHTGDLGHWRPDGRLHVEGRRGDLIVTGGEKVWPEVVEAELRRHPAVTDVAVAGVDDPEWGQRVVAWVVAADPATSPTLDELRRLVTERHPPYVAPRALVRVAAIPRTALGKVVRAALAAHHPPSTDSGRPSDAGRPSD
;
A
#
# COMPACT_ATOMS: atom_id res chain seq x y z
N MET A 1 15.15 -13.50 4.12
CA MET A 1 14.62 -14.36 3.04
C MET A 1 14.71 -13.63 1.72
N ASP A 2 15.80 -13.86 0.99
CA ASP A 2 16.04 -13.32 -0.36
C ASP A 2 15.88 -14.44 -1.39
N LEU A 3 14.64 -14.91 -1.49
CA LEU A 3 14.23 -16.01 -2.34
C LEU A 3 12.97 -15.59 -3.11
N PRO A 4 12.82 -16.00 -4.38
CA PRO A 4 11.57 -15.80 -5.09
C PRO A 4 10.44 -16.61 -4.44
N GLY A 5 9.20 -16.16 -4.59
CA GLY A 5 8.04 -16.93 -4.13
C GLY A 5 7.98 -18.32 -4.76
N GLY A 6 7.69 -19.33 -3.95
CA GLY A 6 7.62 -20.73 -4.37
C GLY A 6 7.98 -21.70 -3.23
N PRO A 7 8.16 -22.99 -3.53
CA PRO A 7 8.42 -24.02 -2.51
C PRO A 7 9.64 -23.74 -1.63
N ALA A 8 10.75 -23.30 -2.23
CA ALA A 8 11.98 -22.99 -1.49
C ALA A 8 11.76 -21.87 -0.46
N PHE A 9 11.04 -20.80 -0.83
CA PHE A 9 10.69 -19.73 0.09
C PHE A 9 9.81 -20.24 1.23
N THR A 10 8.75 -21.00 0.93
CA THR A 10 7.84 -21.52 1.97
C THR A 10 8.54 -22.47 2.94
N THR A 11 9.43 -23.32 2.44
CA THR A 11 10.22 -24.24 3.27
C THR A 11 11.19 -23.46 4.16
N ALA A 12 11.87 -22.45 3.63
CA ALA A 12 12.78 -21.61 4.41
C ALA A 12 12.03 -20.83 5.51
N VAL A 13 10.83 -20.31 5.22
CA VAL A 13 10.02 -19.62 6.23
C VAL A 13 9.58 -20.57 7.35
N ARG A 14 9.08 -21.76 7.01
CA ARG A 14 8.68 -22.76 8.02
C ARG A 14 9.85 -23.20 8.87
N ARG A 15 11.00 -23.47 8.26
CA ARG A 15 12.21 -23.85 8.99
C ARG A 15 12.62 -22.77 9.99
N ALA A 16 12.68 -21.50 9.57
CA ALA A 16 13.00 -20.39 10.48
C ALA A 16 12.00 -20.31 11.64
N TRP A 17 10.70 -20.46 11.36
CA TRP A 17 9.66 -20.48 12.39
C TRP A 17 9.78 -21.67 13.36
N ASP A 18 10.11 -22.86 12.86
CA ASP A 18 10.33 -24.06 13.68
C ASP A 18 11.58 -23.91 14.58
N GLU A 19 12.57 -23.16 14.11
CA GLU A 19 13.79 -22.79 14.86
C GLU A 19 13.55 -21.63 15.86
N GLY A 20 12.37 -20.99 15.81
CA GLY A 20 11.98 -19.88 16.68
C GLY A 20 12.39 -18.50 16.18
N ASP A 21 12.83 -18.39 14.93
CA ASP A 21 13.27 -17.15 14.30
C ASP A 21 12.14 -16.42 13.56
N ALA A 22 12.22 -15.08 13.55
CA ALA A 22 11.38 -14.27 12.67
C ALA A 22 12.00 -14.16 11.26
N VAL A 23 11.13 -14.05 10.26
CA VAL A 23 11.57 -13.87 8.87
C VAL A 23 11.44 -12.42 8.42
N LEU A 24 12.40 -11.96 7.61
CA LEU A 24 12.34 -10.72 6.85
C LEU A 24 12.34 -11.07 5.35
N PRO A 25 11.19 -11.01 4.65
CA PRO A 25 11.15 -11.19 3.22
C PRO A 25 11.74 -9.97 2.48
N VAL A 26 12.64 -10.24 1.54
CA VAL A 26 13.26 -9.22 0.68
C VAL A 26 12.59 -9.32 -0.69
N ASP A 27 12.19 -8.18 -1.25
CA ASP A 27 11.58 -8.17 -2.59
C ASP A 27 12.69 -8.39 -3.65
N PRO A 28 12.64 -9.48 -4.45
CA PRO A 28 13.68 -9.78 -5.43
C PRO A 28 13.76 -8.76 -6.57
N ARG A 29 12.78 -7.86 -6.68
CA ARG A 29 12.78 -6.77 -7.68
C ARG A 29 13.51 -5.53 -7.21
N LEU A 30 13.96 -5.47 -5.96
CA LEU A 30 14.73 -4.33 -5.46
C LEU A 30 16.08 -4.25 -6.20
N PRO A 31 16.49 -3.07 -6.69
CA PRO A 31 17.85 -2.85 -7.13
C PRO A 31 18.85 -3.16 -6.00
N PRO A 32 20.07 -3.63 -6.31
CA PRO A 32 21.06 -4.00 -5.29
C PRO A 32 21.27 -2.93 -4.21
N ILE A 33 21.36 -1.66 -4.61
CA ILE A 33 21.53 -0.53 -3.67
C ILE A 33 20.36 -0.43 -2.68
N ALA A 34 19.12 -0.56 -3.16
CA ALA A 34 17.93 -0.47 -2.32
C ALA A 34 17.78 -1.69 -1.41
N ARG A 35 18.11 -2.88 -1.93
CA ARG A 35 18.21 -4.11 -1.16
C ARG A 35 19.23 -3.98 -0.02
N ASP A 36 20.43 -3.52 -0.31
CA ASP A 36 21.47 -3.37 0.70
C ASP A 36 21.12 -2.29 1.73
N ALA A 37 20.44 -1.21 1.31
CA ALA A 37 19.90 -0.22 2.22
C ALA A 37 18.86 -0.83 3.16
N LEU A 38 17.92 -1.62 2.63
CA LEU A 38 16.94 -2.35 3.43
C LEU A 38 17.61 -3.26 4.45
N LEU A 39 18.61 -4.06 4.04
CA LEU A 39 19.32 -4.97 4.93
C LEU A 39 20.08 -4.22 6.03
N ARG A 40 20.73 -3.09 5.70
CA ARG A 40 21.37 -2.22 6.71
C ARG A 40 20.39 -1.64 7.72
N THR A 41 19.19 -1.26 7.28
CA THR A 41 18.16 -0.71 8.17
C THR A 41 17.53 -1.79 9.05
N MET A 42 17.22 -2.96 8.49
CA MET A 42 16.52 -4.03 9.23
C MET A 42 17.45 -4.89 10.08
N ARG A 43 18.75 -4.92 9.73
CA ARG A 43 19.82 -5.66 10.42
C ARG A 43 19.46 -7.13 10.70
N PRO A 44 19.11 -7.95 9.70
CA PRO A 44 18.88 -9.37 9.93
C PRO A 44 20.18 -10.07 10.37
N VAL A 45 20.06 -11.13 11.19
CA VAL A 45 21.19 -11.92 11.68
C VAL A 45 21.75 -12.88 10.63
N ALA A 46 20.89 -13.33 9.71
CA ALA A 46 21.24 -14.21 8.62
C ALA A 46 20.46 -13.85 7.35
N LEU A 47 21.06 -14.16 6.21
CA LEU A 47 20.46 -14.02 4.89
C LEU A 47 20.40 -15.39 4.23
N THR A 48 19.19 -15.88 4.01
CA THR A 48 18.95 -17.07 3.18
C THR A 48 18.66 -16.64 1.74
N ASP A 49 19.48 -17.09 0.80
CA ASP A 49 19.33 -16.91 -0.64
C ASP A 49 19.46 -18.26 -1.40
N HIS A 50 19.56 -18.20 -2.72
CA HIS A 50 19.66 -19.40 -3.58
C HIS A 50 20.95 -20.22 -3.38
N THR A 51 21.98 -19.65 -2.74
CA THR A 51 23.25 -20.33 -2.45
C THR A 51 23.29 -20.93 -1.04
N GLY A 52 22.35 -20.55 -0.17
CA GLY A 52 22.27 -21.04 1.20
C GLY A 52 22.02 -19.93 2.20
N GLU A 53 22.34 -20.20 3.46
CA GLU A 53 22.22 -19.25 4.56
C GLU A 53 23.59 -18.68 4.91
N HIS A 54 23.65 -17.35 5.06
CA HIS A 54 24.86 -16.61 5.35
C HIS A 54 24.65 -15.75 6.59
N LEU A 55 25.51 -15.91 7.60
CA LEU A 55 25.49 -15.03 8.77
C LEU A 55 25.94 -13.61 8.38
N LEU A 56 25.30 -12.61 8.97
CA LEU A 56 25.60 -11.21 8.73
C LEU A 56 26.17 -10.56 9.99
N ASP A 57 27.21 -9.73 9.80
CA ASP A 57 27.82 -8.98 10.89
C ASP A 57 26.89 -7.87 11.39
N GLY A 58 26.81 -7.71 12.72
CA GLY A 58 26.04 -6.64 13.34
C GLY A 58 24.52 -6.80 13.23
N GLY A 59 24.03 -8.03 13.00
CA GLY A 59 22.61 -8.35 13.08
C GLY A 59 21.99 -7.96 14.42
N LEU A 60 20.74 -7.50 14.38
CA LEU A 60 19.92 -7.26 15.56
C LEU A 60 18.97 -8.47 15.66
N PRO A 61 18.94 -9.23 16.77
CA PRO A 61 17.97 -10.30 16.96
C PRO A 61 16.57 -9.74 17.24
N VAL A 62 15.56 -10.55 17.02
CA VAL A 62 14.16 -10.27 17.40
C VAL A 62 13.85 -10.85 18.78
N GLU A 63 12.67 -10.57 19.33
CA GLU A 63 12.25 -11.13 20.61
C GLU A 63 11.56 -12.50 20.43
N PRO A 64 11.54 -13.35 21.47
CA PRO A 64 10.79 -14.59 21.44
C PRO A 64 9.32 -14.38 21.04
N GLY A 65 8.84 -15.21 20.11
CA GLY A 65 7.49 -15.15 19.58
C GLY A 65 7.30 -14.19 18.40
N ASP A 66 8.32 -13.39 18.03
CA ASP A 66 8.30 -12.64 16.77
C ASP A 66 8.39 -13.61 15.60
N ALA A 67 7.54 -13.40 14.58
CA ALA A 67 7.44 -14.29 13.42
C ALA A 67 7.86 -13.60 12.12
N LEU A 68 7.64 -12.29 12.03
CA LEU A 68 7.78 -11.55 10.79
C LEU A 68 8.23 -10.12 11.05
N VAL A 69 9.28 -9.70 10.36
CA VAL A 69 9.64 -8.29 10.19
C VAL A 69 9.26 -7.90 8.77
N MET A 70 8.23 -7.08 8.61
CA MET A 70 7.74 -6.67 7.30
C MET A 70 8.15 -5.23 7.01
N PRO A 71 8.95 -4.96 5.96
CA PRO A 71 9.32 -3.60 5.62
C PRO A 71 8.13 -2.83 5.07
N THR A 72 8.04 -1.56 5.47
CA THR A 72 7.02 -0.61 5.01
C THR A 72 7.70 0.66 4.55
N SER A 73 7.11 1.32 3.54
CA SER A 73 7.49 2.67 3.17
C SER A 73 7.03 3.63 4.28
N GLY A 74 7.94 4.02 5.17
CA GLY A 74 7.65 5.03 6.19
C GLY A 74 7.29 6.37 5.55
N SER A 75 6.46 7.18 6.23
CA SER A 75 6.13 8.56 5.80
C SER A 75 7.37 9.46 5.71
N THR A 76 8.45 9.11 6.42
CA THR A 76 9.74 9.83 6.42
C THR A 76 10.68 9.40 5.29
N GLY A 77 10.27 8.48 4.42
CA GLY A 77 11.08 7.96 3.30
C GLY A 77 12.07 6.86 3.66
N GLN A 78 12.38 6.65 4.95
CA GLN A 78 13.16 5.50 5.43
C GLN A 78 12.24 4.31 5.73
N PRO A 79 12.59 3.08 5.31
CA PRO A 79 11.73 1.93 5.55
C PRO A 79 11.68 1.58 7.03
N LYS A 80 10.47 1.41 7.58
CA LYS A 80 10.25 0.87 8.93
C LYS A 80 9.99 -0.62 8.85
N GLY A 81 10.54 -1.39 9.78
CA GLY A 81 10.25 -2.83 9.88
C GLY A 81 9.13 -3.05 10.88
N VAL A 82 7.95 -3.47 10.43
CA VAL A 82 6.85 -3.83 11.34
C VAL A 82 7.12 -5.23 11.89
N VAL A 83 7.20 -5.36 13.21
CA VAL A 83 7.42 -6.64 13.89
C VAL A 83 6.06 -7.24 14.27
N LEU A 84 5.75 -8.42 13.71
CA LEU A 84 4.52 -9.17 13.97
C LEU A 84 4.87 -10.50 14.63
N THR A 85 4.11 -10.83 15.68
CA THR A 85 4.27 -12.10 16.41
C THR A 85 3.55 -13.25 15.72
N HIS A 86 3.90 -14.48 16.07
CA HIS A 86 3.14 -15.66 15.64
C HIS A 86 1.67 -15.56 16.03
N GLU A 87 1.39 -15.12 17.25
CA GLU A 87 0.03 -14.93 17.76
C GLU A 87 -0.73 -13.89 16.93
N ALA A 88 -0.12 -12.75 16.61
CA ALA A 88 -0.74 -11.71 15.80
C ALA A 88 -1.07 -12.20 14.38
N LEU A 89 -0.14 -12.93 13.75
CA LEU A 89 -0.35 -13.50 12.41
C LEU A 89 -1.45 -14.57 12.42
N THR A 90 -1.48 -15.45 13.43
CA THR A 90 -2.54 -16.45 13.62
C THR A 90 -3.89 -15.78 13.87
N ALA A 91 -3.96 -14.75 14.70
CA ALA A 91 -5.19 -14.02 14.98
C ALA A 91 -5.74 -13.34 13.71
N SER A 92 -4.87 -12.73 12.91
CA SER A 92 -5.22 -12.14 11.61
C SER A 92 -5.75 -13.18 10.63
N ALA A 93 -5.03 -14.31 10.50
CA ALA A 93 -5.38 -15.43 9.63
C ALA A 93 -6.75 -16.02 10.01
N ARG A 94 -6.94 -16.38 11.28
CA ARG A 94 -8.17 -17.00 11.77
C ARG A 94 -9.38 -16.10 11.64
N SER A 95 -9.24 -14.81 11.94
CA SER A 95 -10.33 -13.83 11.83
C SER A 95 -10.72 -13.59 10.37
N THR A 96 -9.72 -13.51 9.48
CA THR A 96 -9.95 -13.43 8.03
C THR A 96 -10.65 -14.69 7.51
N SER A 97 -10.16 -15.88 7.86
CA SER A 97 -10.71 -17.15 7.40
C SER A 97 -12.17 -17.34 7.84
N ARG A 98 -12.51 -16.96 9.08
CA ARG A 98 -13.90 -16.94 9.55
C ARG A 98 -14.78 -16.00 8.72
N ARG A 99 -14.35 -14.75 8.53
CA ARG A 99 -15.10 -13.74 7.75
C ARG A 99 -15.35 -14.18 6.30
N LEU A 100 -14.39 -14.84 5.69
CA LEU A 100 -14.45 -15.27 4.29
C LEU A 100 -15.08 -16.66 4.11
N GLY A 101 -15.43 -17.35 5.20
CA GLY A 101 -15.94 -18.73 5.17
C GLY A 101 -14.94 -19.69 4.51
N VAL A 102 -13.66 -19.59 4.87
CA VAL A 102 -12.61 -20.49 4.38
C VAL A 102 -12.76 -21.85 5.04
N THR A 103 -12.64 -22.91 4.26
CA THR A 103 -12.67 -24.31 4.70
C THR A 103 -11.44 -25.06 4.20
N THR A 104 -11.17 -26.25 4.72
CA THR A 104 -10.04 -27.10 4.28
C THR A 104 -10.13 -27.54 2.81
N GLU A 105 -11.32 -27.47 2.20
CA GLU A 105 -11.52 -27.74 0.77
C GLU A 105 -11.04 -26.60 -0.12
N ASP A 106 -10.82 -25.41 0.44
CA ASP A 106 -10.29 -24.28 -0.30
C ASP A 106 -8.81 -24.44 -0.65
N HIS A 107 -8.40 -23.64 -1.64
CA HIS A 107 -7.05 -23.59 -2.12
C HIS A 107 -6.65 -22.12 -2.36
N TRP A 108 -5.74 -21.63 -1.52
CA TRP A 108 -5.19 -20.29 -1.63
C TRP A 108 -4.11 -20.19 -2.71
N LEU A 109 -4.19 -19.13 -3.51
CA LEU A 109 -3.16 -18.71 -4.45
C LEU A 109 -2.44 -17.46 -3.93
N ALA A 110 -1.15 -17.60 -3.62
CA ALA A 110 -0.26 -16.48 -3.34
C ALA A 110 0.45 -16.05 -4.63
N CYS A 111 -0.01 -14.97 -5.25
CA CYS A 111 0.59 -14.41 -6.47
C CYS A 111 1.05 -12.95 -6.31
N LEU A 112 0.80 -12.34 -5.16
CA LEU A 112 1.36 -11.03 -4.82
C LEU A 112 2.74 -11.19 -4.17
N PRO A 113 3.59 -10.16 -4.26
CA PRO A 113 4.93 -10.20 -3.67
C PRO A 113 4.89 -10.53 -2.17
N LEU A 114 5.73 -11.48 -1.75
CA LEU A 114 5.79 -11.96 -0.37
C LEU A 114 6.54 -11.00 0.58
N ALA A 115 7.25 -10.01 0.03
CA ALA A 115 7.80 -8.86 0.76
C ALA A 115 6.78 -7.73 0.98
N HIS A 116 5.50 -8.04 0.80
CA HIS A 116 4.39 -7.20 1.22
C HIS A 116 3.38 -8.04 2.00
N ILE A 117 2.78 -7.44 3.03
CA ILE A 117 1.82 -8.15 3.90
C ILE A 117 0.61 -8.72 3.13
N GLY A 118 0.20 -8.06 2.04
CA GLY A 118 -0.88 -8.53 1.18
C GLY A 118 -0.57 -9.88 0.50
N GLY A 119 0.69 -10.14 0.16
CA GLY A 119 1.13 -11.43 -0.36
C GLY A 119 1.47 -12.42 0.76
N PHE A 120 2.26 -11.98 1.75
CA PHE A 120 2.70 -12.86 2.85
C PHE A 120 1.54 -13.42 3.67
N SER A 121 0.50 -12.61 3.93
CA SER A 121 -0.66 -13.06 4.71
C SER A 121 -1.47 -14.17 4.03
N VAL A 122 -1.28 -14.43 2.73
CA VAL A 122 -1.89 -15.60 2.07
C VAL A 122 -1.26 -16.89 2.60
N LEU A 123 0.05 -16.89 2.87
CA LEU A 123 0.74 -18.06 3.45
C LEU A 123 0.19 -18.35 4.84
N THR A 124 0.07 -17.32 5.68
CA THR A 124 -0.38 -17.48 7.06
C THR A 124 -1.84 -17.92 7.14
N LYS A 125 -2.72 -17.37 6.28
CA LYS A 125 -4.12 -17.81 6.13
C LYS A 125 -4.20 -19.28 5.73
N ALA A 126 -3.41 -19.69 4.75
CA ALA A 126 -3.44 -21.06 4.26
C ALA A 126 -2.93 -22.07 5.29
N TRP A 127 -1.86 -21.72 6.02
CA TRP A 127 -1.29 -22.57 7.06
C TRP A 127 -2.18 -22.68 8.28
N ASP A 128 -2.77 -21.58 8.76
CA ASP A 128 -3.70 -21.61 9.90
C ASP A 128 -4.99 -22.37 9.58
N ALA A 129 -5.56 -22.18 8.39
CA ALA A 129 -6.79 -22.85 7.97
C ALA A 129 -6.57 -24.29 7.46
N GLY A 130 -5.32 -24.74 7.30
CA GLY A 130 -5.00 -26.07 6.78
C GLY A 130 -5.42 -26.29 5.31
N THR A 131 -5.50 -25.23 4.51
CA THR A 131 -5.90 -25.30 3.10
C THR A 131 -4.73 -25.70 2.20
N ARG A 132 -5.04 -26.11 0.96
CA ARG A 132 -4.02 -26.18 -0.09
C ARG A 132 -3.46 -24.79 -0.39
N LEU A 133 -2.20 -24.71 -0.81
CA LEU A 133 -1.51 -23.45 -1.09
C LEU A 133 -0.65 -23.58 -2.35
N THR A 134 -0.89 -22.73 -3.34
CA THR A 134 0.02 -22.50 -4.47
C THR A 134 0.69 -21.14 -4.31
N VAL A 135 2.01 -21.11 -4.43
CA VAL A 135 2.81 -19.88 -4.34
C VAL A 135 3.51 -19.64 -5.66
N LEU A 136 3.23 -18.51 -6.29
CA LEU A 136 3.89 -18.04 -7.50
C LEU A 136 5.02 -17.07 -7.13
N PRO A 137 6.08 -16.96 -7.95
CA PRO A 137 7.17 -16.00 -7.72
C PRO A 137 6.72 -14.53 -7.81
N GLY A 138 5.60 -14.28 -8.48
CA GLY A 138 4.96 -12.98 -8.61
C GLY A 138 3.69 -13.10 -9.46
N PHE A 139 3.06 -11.95 -9.72
CA PHE A 139 1.82 -11.92 -10.49
C PHE A 139 2.09 -12.08 -11.98
N ASP A 140 1.57 -13.16 -12.54
CA ASP A 140 1.46 -13.38 -13.98
C ASP A 140 0.05 -13.88 -14.32
N ALA A 141 -0.61 -13.25 -15.30
CA ALA A 141 -2.02 -13.51 -15.59
C ALA A 141 -2.26 -14.94 -16.12
N ALA A 142 -1.32 -15.47 -16.92
CA ALA A 142 -1.42 -16.83 -17.45
C ALA A 142 -1.21 -17.87 -16.35
N ALA A 143 -0.21 -17.67 -15.48
CA ALA A 143 0.04 -18.53 -14.33
C ALA A 143 -1.10 -18.50 -13.31
N VAL A 144 -1.69 -17.33 -13.05
CA VAL A 144 -2.87 -17.20 -12.17
C VAL A 144 -4.07 -17.95 -12.76
N THR A 145 -4.30 -17.82 -14.07
CA THR A 145 -5.36 -18.56 -14.78
C THR A 145 -5.12 -20.07 -14.72
N ALA A 146 -3.88 -20.52 -14.91
CA ALA A 146 -3.51 -21.92 -14.84
C ALA A 146 -3.73 -22.47 -13.42
N ALA A 147 -3.28 -21.75 -12.39
CA ALA A 147 -3.49 -22.16 -10.99
C ALA A 147 -4.96 -22.23 -10.61
N ALA A 148 -5.80 -21.31 -11.09
CA ALA A 148 -7.25 -21.37 -10.87
C ALA A 148 -7.88 -22.62 -11.53
N ARG A 149 -7.46 -22.94 -12.76
CA ARG A 149 -7.89 -24.17 -13.46
C ARG A 149 -7.39 -25.45 -12.79
N ASP A 150 -6.27 -25.38 -12.07
CA ASP A 150 -5.72 -26.47 -11.26
C ASP A 150 -6.33 -26.57 -9.85
N GLY A 151 -7.36 -25.76 -9.57
CA GLY A 151 -8.19 -25.88 -8.36
C GLY A 151 -8.01 -24.76 -7.34
N ALA A 152 -7.20 -23.72 -7.59
CA ALA A 152 -7.12 -22.58 -6.70
C ALA A 152 -8.47 -21.83 -6.62
N THR A 153 -9.07 -21.78 -5.43
CA THR A 153 -10.40 -21.18 -5.20
C THR A 153 -10.33 -19.77 -4.64
N LEU A 154 -9.24 -19.40 -3.96
CA LEU A 154 -9.07 -18.14 -3.24
C LEU A 154 -7.82 -17.38 -3.69
N VAL A 155 -7.92 -16.06 -3.85
CA VAL A 155 -6.77 -15.23 -4.21
C VAL A 155 -6.87 -13.84 -3.58
N SER A 156 -5.73 -13.29 -3.17
CA SER A 156 -5.61 -11.88 -2.79
C SER A 156 -5.02 -11.08 -3.95
N LEU A 157 -5.67 -9.98 -4.34
CA LEU A 157 -5.29 -9.16 -5.49
C LEU A 157 -5.29 -7.66 -5.15
N VAL A 158 -4.64 -6.90 -6.02
CA VAL A 158 -4.79 -5.44 -6.13
C VAL A 158 -5.65 -5.11 -7.36
N ALA A 159 -6.21 -3.90 -7.43
CA ALA A 159 -7.15 -3.52 -8.49
C ALA A 159 -6.59 -3.69 -9.91
N THR A 160 -5.30 -3.43 -10.12
CA THR A 160 -4.62 -3.61 -11.41
C THR A 160 -4.48 -5.07 -11.81
N ALA A 161 -4.26 -5.96 -10.84
CA ALA A 161 -4.16 -7.40 -11.07
C ALA A 161 -5.53 -8.01 -11.39
N LEU A 162 -6.58 -7.57 -10.68
CA LEU A 162 -7.97 -7.99 -10.90
C LEU A 162 -8.43 -7.72 -12.34
N ARG A 163 -8.05 -6.58 -12.93
CA ARG A 163 -8.42 -6.23 -14.32
C ARG A 163 -7.75 -7.11 -15.39
N ARG A 164 -6.76 -7.94 -15.03
CA ARG A 164 -5.94 -8.72 -15.98
C ARG A 164 -6.29 -10.20 -16.03
N ILE A 165 -7.26 -10.64 -15.24
CA ILE A 165 -7.67 -12.04 -15.13
C ILE A 165 -9.19 -12.15 -15.23
N ASP A 166 -9.69 -13.36 -15.52
CA ASP A 166 -11.11 -13.66 -15.39
C ASP A 166 -11.44 -13.91 -13.90
N PRO A 167 -12.18 -13.02 -13.23
CA PRO A 167 -12.49 -13.15 -11.82
C PRO A 167 -13.45 -14.32 -11.52
N SER A 168 -14.18 -14.84 -12.51
CA SER A 168 -15.13 -15.95 -12.33
C SER A 168 -14.45 -17.28 -12.03
N LEU A 169 -13.14 -17.39 -12.29
CA LEU A 169 -12.35 -18.58 -12.00
C LEU A 169 -12.15 -18.83 -10.49
N PHE A 170 -12.41 -17.82 -9.65
CA PHE A 170 -12.21 -17.91 -8.21
C PHE A 170 -13.56 -17.93 -7.49
N ARG A 171 -13.63 -18.71 -6.41
CA ARG A 171 -14.76 -18.66 -5.48
C ARG A 171 -14.83 -17.30 -4.79
N LEU A 172 -13.68 -16.77 -4.37
CA LEU A 172 -13.60 -15.50 -3.66
C LEU A 172 -12.26 -14.79 -3.93
N ILE A 173 -12.35 -13.48 -4.14
CA ILE A 173 -11.21 -12.58 -4.35
C ILE A 173 -11.15 -11.59 -3.20
N VAL A 174 -10.04 -11.55 -2.49
CA VAL A 174 -9.75 -10.52 -1.50
C VAL A 174 -9.04 -9.36 -2.19
N LEU A 175 -9.67 -8.19 -2.21
CA LEU A 175 -9.15 -7.01 -2.90
C LEU A 175 -8.70 -5.94 -1.89
N GLY A 176 -7.41 -5.65 -1.89
CA GLY A 176 -6.82 -4.68 -0.96
C GLY A 176 -5.78 -3.77 -1.61
N GLY A 177 -5.18 -2.92 -0.78
CA GLY A 177 -4.03 -2.10 -1.15
C GLY A 177 -4.35 -0.76 -1.81
N SER A 178 -5.56 -0.55 -2.32
CA SER A 178 -6.00 0.73 -2.87
C SER A 178 -7.49 0.92 -2.69
N ARG A 179 -8.00 2.11 -3.00
CA ARG A 179 -9.44 2.33 -3.14
C ARG A 179 -10.01 1.31 -4.15
N PRO A 180 -11.06 0.57 -3.78
CA PRO A 180 -11.60 -0.44 -4.66
C PRO A 180 -12.36 0.19 -5.84
N PRO A 181 -12.35 -0.46 -7.02
CA PRO A 181 -13.15 -0.02 -8.16
C PRO A 181 -14.65 -0.20 -7.85
N ALA A 182 -15.47 0.73 -8.36
CA ALA A 182 -16.92 0.67 -8.17
C ALA A 182 -17.55 -0.53 -8.91
N ASP A 183 -16.99 -0.88 -10.07
CA ASP A 183 -17.39 -1.95 -10.98
C ASP A 183 -16.79 -3.33 -10.62
N ARG A 184 -16.68 -3.64 -9.31
CA ARG A 184 -16.04 -4.91 -8.89
C ARG A 184 -16.95 -6.13 -9.09
N PRO A 185 -16.38 -7.31 -9.42
CA PRO A 185 -17.12 -8.58 -9.47
C PRO A 185 -17.78 -8.94 -8.14
N ALA A 186 -18.89 -9.68 -8.19
CA ALA A 186 -19.68 -10.03 -7.00
C ALA A 186 -18.93 -10.92 -5.99
N ASN A 187 -18.00 -11.75 -6.46
CA ASN A 187 -17.15 -12.61 -5.63
C ASN A 187 -15.93 -11.86 -5.04
N THR A 188 -15.89 -10.54 -5.13
CA THR A 188 -14.78 -9.73 -4.63
C THR A 188 -15.13 -9.09 -3.29
N VAL A 189 -14.35 -9.35 -2.25
CA VAL A 189 -14.46 -8.73 -0.92
C VAL A 189 -13.36 -7.70 -0.77
N THR A 190 -13.72 -6.46 -0.41
CA THR A 190 -12.75 -5.38 -0.25
C THR A 190 -12.23 -5.35 1.17
N THR A 191 -10.94 -5.01 1.34
CA THR A 191 -10.32 -4.98 2.66
C THR A 191 -9.63 -3.66 2.93
N TYR A 192 -9.80 -3.16 4.14
CA TYR A 192 -8.98 -2.11 4.72
C TYR A 192 -8.12 -2.69 5.84
N GLY A 193 -6.87 -2.25 5.88
CA GLY A 193 -5.84 -2.66 6.83
C GLY A 193 -4.47 -2.27 6.30
N MET A 194 -3.45 -2.58 7.10
CA MET A 194 -2.07 -2.18 6.85
C MET A 194 -1.11 -3.28 7.30
N THR A 195 0.19 -3.00 7.24
CA THR A 195 1.19 -3.97 7.66
C THR A 195 1.15 -4.16 9.17
N GLU A 196 0.92 -3.07 9.89
CA GLU A 196 0.80 -2.96 11.34
C GLU A 196 -0.37 -3.78 11.91
N THR A 197 -1.32 -4.19 11.05
CA THR A 197 -2.46 -5.04 11.42
C THR A 197 -2.32 -6.49 10.92
N GLY A 198 -1.17 -6.86 10.36
CA GLY A 198 -0.86 -8.19 9.83
C GLY A 198 -1.64 -8.62 8.56
N SER A 199 -2.75 -7.95 8.24
CA SER A 199 -3.51 -8.05 6.99
C SER A 199 -4.68 -7.04 7.04
N GLY A 200 -5.71 -7.23 6.20
CA GLY A 200 -6.98 -6.53 6.33
C GLY A 200 -7.66 -6.81 7.69
N VAL A 201 -8.28 -5.78 8.27
CA VAL A 201 -9.03 -5.81 9.54
C VAL A 201 -10.48 -5.36 9.40
N VAL A 202 -10.82 -4.75 8.27
CA VAL A 202 -12.19 -4.34 7.91
C VAL A 202 -12.49 -4.89 6.53
N TYR A 203 -13.58 -5.64 6.39
CA TYR A 203 -13.98 -6.31 5.15
C TYR A 203 -15.34 -5.76 4.70
N ASP A 204 -15.39 -5.18 3.50
CA ASP A 204 -16.54 -4.45 2.97
C ASP A 204 -17.07 -3.37 3.93
N GLY A 205 -16.17 -2.68 4.63
CA GLY A 205 -16.52 -1.66 5.61
C GLY A 205 -16.97 -2.23 6.97
N VAL A 206 -16.96 -3.54 7.18
CA VAL A 206 -17.32 -4.16 8.46
C VAL A 206 -16.05 -4.68 9.15
N PRO A 207 -15.71 -4.23 10.37
CA PRO A 207 -14.58 -4.77 11.14
C PRO A 207 -14.67 -6.29 11.29
N LEU A 208 -13.54 -6.97 11.39
CA LEU A 208 -13.48 -8.39 11.78
C LEU A 208 -14.01 -8.55 13.22
N ASP A 209 -14.48 -9.75 13.55
CA ASP A 209 -15.24 -9.99 14.78
C ASP A 209 -14.44 -9.68 16.07
N ASP A 210 -13.12 -9.91 16.05
CA ASP A 210 -12.21 -9.63 17.17
C ASP A 210 -11.48 -8.28 17.02
N VAL A 211 -11.99 -7.41 16.14
CA VAL A 211 -11.41 -6.08 15.87
C VAL A 211 -12.38 -4.99 16.24
N GLU A 212 -11.91 -4.10 17.10
CA GLU A 212 -12.60 -2.84 17.38
C GLU A 212 -12.05 -1.74 16.47
N VAL A 213 -12.96 -0.91 15.96
CA VAL A 213 -12.61 0.27 15.16
C VAL A 213 -13.34 1.47 15.74
N GLN A 214 -12.59 2.54 15.98
CA GLN A 214 -13.14 3.85 16.35
C GLN A 214 -12.76 4.88 15.29
N VAL A 215 -13.58 5.93 15.22
CA VAL A 215 -13.26 7.14 14.47
C VAL A 215 -13.17 8.27 15.48
N ALA A 216 -11.97 8.82 15.67
CA ALA A 216 -11.72 9.92 16.59
C ALA A 216 -12.42 11.21 16.13
N ALA A 217 -12.48 12.22 17.02
CA ALA A 217 -13.18 13.48 16.74
C ALA A 217 -12.63 14.24 15.52
N ASP A 218 -11.36 14.04 15.20
CA ASP A 218 -10.70 14.64 14.03
C ASP A 218 -10.79 13.77 12.77
N GLY A 219 -11.52 12.65 12.84
CA GLY A 219 -11.73 11.70 11.76
C GLY A 219 -10.72 10.56 11.68
N GLU A 220 -9.74 10.47 12.59
CA GLU A 220 -8.76 9.38 12.57
C GLU A 220 -9.41 8.03 12.82
N ILE A 221 -9.08 7.04 11.99
CA ILE A 221 -9.44 5.65 12.24
C ILE A 221 -8.45 5.08 13.28
N LEU A 222 -8.98 4.59 14.39
CA LEU A 222 -8.23 3.87 15.41
C LEU A 222 -8.63 2.39 15.36
N VAL A 223 -7.65 1.50 15.47
CA VAL A 223 -7.88 0.05 15.40
C VAL A 223 -7.34 -0.61 16.66
N ARG A 224 -8.11 -1.51 17.27
CA ARG A 224 -7.65 -2.37 18.35
C ARG A 224 -8.01 -3.82 18.06
N GLY A 225 -7.08 -4.74 18.30
CA GLY A 225 -7.29 -6.15 18.07
C GLY A 225 -6.05 -6.99 18.33
N PRO A 226 -6.18 -8.33 18.32
CA PRO A 226 -5.09 -9.25 18.63
C PRO A 226 -4.01 -9.35 17.54
N MET A 227 -4.25 -8.81 16.34
CA MET A 227 -3.34 -8.88 15.20
C MET A 227 -2.39 -7.69 15.06
N LEU A 228 -2.41 -6.76 16.01
CA LEU A 228 -1.56 -5.58 15.95
C LEU A 228 -0.09 -5.98 16.05
N LEU A 229 0.76 -5.18 15.41
CA LEU A 229 2.21 -5.25 15.56
C LEU A 229 2.63 -5.22 17.03
N ARG A 230 3.78 -5.85 17.32
CA ARG A 230 4.46 -5.66 18.60
C ARG A 230 5.06 -4.26 18.68
N CYS A 231 5.84 -3.91 17.66
CA CYS A 231 6.53 -2.64 17.53
C CYS A 231 7.06 -2.47 16.10
N TYR A 232 7.65 -1.32 15.82
CA TYR A 232 8.60 -1.18 14.72
C TYR A 232 9.99 -1.65 15.14
N ARG A 233 10.83 -1.96 14.16
CA ARG A 233 12.18 -2.49 14.35
C ARG A 233 13.09 -1.55 15.16
N ASP A 234 12.81 -0.25 15.16
CA ASP A 234 13.49 0.76 15.96
C ASP A 234 13.00 0.84 17.41
N GLY A 235 12.04 0.00 17.80
CA GLY A 235 11.42 -0.06 19.13
C GLY A 235 10.24 0.88 19.32
N SER A 236 9.97 1.78 18.37
CA SER A 236 8.79 2.66 18.46
C SER A 236 7.49 1.89 18.19
N THR A 237 6.36 2.37 18.69
CA THR A 237 5.05 1.79 18.39
C THR A 237 4.02 2.90 18.14
N PRO A 238 3.12 2.72 17.16
CA PRO A 238 1.97 3.61 16.94
C PRO A 238 0.75 3.20 17.79
N VAL A 239 0.89 2.18 18.63
CA VAL A 239 -0.16 1.73 19.56
C VAL A 239 -0.03 2.52 20.86
N ASP A 240 -1.12 3.14 21.30
CA ASP A 240 -1.14 3.88 22.56
C ASP A 240 -1.31 2.97 23.80
N ASP A 241 -1.24 3.56 24.99
CA ASP A 241 -1.37 2.86 26.27
C ASP A 241 -2.74 2.20 26.48
N GLN A 242 -3.74 2.53 25.65
CA GLN A 242 -5.08 1.94 25.67
C GLN A 242 -5.23 0.79 24.66
N GLY A 243 -4.17 0.48 23.92
CA GLY A 243 -4.12 -0.57 22.90
C GLY A 243 -4.66 -0.15 21.54
N TRP A 244 -4.87 1.15 21.29
CA TRP A 244 -5.32 1.63 19.98
C TRP A 244 -4.14 1.92 19.07
N LEU A 245 -4.13 1.25 17.92
CA LEU A 245 -3.29 1.61 16.78
C LEU A 245 -3.81 2.91 16.15
N HIS A 246 -2.96 3.94 16.16
CA HIS A 246 -3.17 5.18 15.41
C HIS A 246 -2.78 4.96 13.95
N THR A 247 -3.78 4.82 13.07
CA THR A 247 -3.57 4.41 11.67
C THR A 247 -2.98 5.51 10.80
N GLY A 248 -3.19 6.78 11.19
CA GLY A 248 -2.95 7.94 10.34
C GLY A 248 -3.89 8.03 9.12
N ASP A 249 -4.93 7.20 9.04
CA ASP A 249 -5.93 7.25 7.98
C ASP A 249 -7.22 7.91 8.50
N LEU A 250 -7.89 8.68 7.64
CA LEU A 250 -9.13 9.36 7.94
C LEU A 250 -10.32 8.57 7.40
N GLY A 251 -11.44 8.60 8.13
CA GLY A 251 -12.67 7.96 7.73
C GLY A 251 -13.86 8.37 8.57
N HIS A 252 -15.01 7.76 8.27
CA HIS A 252 -16.24 7.96 9.01
C HIS A 252 -17.14 6.72 8.92
N TRP A 253 -18.01 6.55 9.90
CA TRP A 253 -19.09 5.56 9.84
C TRP A 253 -20.22 6.07 8.96
N ARG A 254 -20.64 5.25 8.00
CA ARG A 254 -21.83 5.52 7.20
C ARG A 254 -23.10 5.20 7.99
N PRO A 255 -24.27 5.73 7.58
CA PRO A 255 -25.55 5.43 8.22
C PRO A 255 -25.91 3.93 8.24
N ASP A 256 -25.36 3.15 7.32
CA ASP A 256 -25.54 1.68 7.24
C ASP A 256 -24.59 0.90 8.17
N GLY A 257 -23.82 1.58 9.01
CA GLY A 257 -22.86 0.98 9.95
C GLY A 257 -21.56 0.50 9.30
N ARG A 258 -21.29 0.86 8.03
CA ARG A 258 -20.03 0.51 7.35
C ARG A 258 -19.01 1.64 7.48
N LEU A 259 -17.77 1.28 7.75
CA LEU A 259 -16.64 2.20 7.74
C LEU A 259 -16.35 2.66 6.31
N HIS A 260 -16.33 3.97 6.10
CA HIS A 260 -15.78 4.58 4.91
C HIS A 260 -14.38 5.12 5.21
N VAL A 261 -13.40 4.67 4.43
CA VAL A 261 -12.03 5.18 4.48
C VAL A 261 -11.89 6.25 3.40
N GLU A 262 -11.50 7.45 3.82
CA GLU A 262 -11.33 8.60 2.92
C GLU A 262 -9.94 8.61 2.29
N GLY A 263 -8.91 8.39 3.10
CA GLY A 263 -7.52 8.42 2.66
C GLY A 263 -6.55 8.55 3.82
N ARG A 264 -5.26 8.69 3.52
CA ARG A 264 -4.22 8.85 4.52
C ARG A 264 -4.09 10.32 4.90
N ARG A 265 -4.14 10.67 6.20
CA ARG A 265 -4.04 12.06 6.68
C ARG A 265 -2.84 12.80 6.07
N GLY A 266 -1.69 12.13 5.95
CA GLY A 266 -0.49 12.71 5.36
C GLY A 266 -0.55 12.97 3.85
N ASP A 267 -1.48 12.35 3.13
CA ASP A 267 -1.70 12.59 1.69
C ASP A 267 -2.74 13.71 1.45
N LEU A 268 -3.49 14.12 2.48
CA LEU A 268 -4.49 15.19 2.37
C LEU A 268 -3.79 16.51 2.04
N ILE A 269 -4.20 17.13 0.92
CA ILE A 269 -3.69 18.44 0.51
C ILE A 269 -4.54 19.51 1.20
N VAL A 270 -3.89 20.36 1.99
CA VAL A 270 -4.55 21.53 2.61
C VAL A 270 -4.12 22.77 1.84
N THR A 271 -5.00 23.28 0.96
CA THR A 271 -4.72 24.39 0.05
C THR A 271 -5.67 25.55 0.27
N GLY A 272 -5.18 26.72 0.67
CA GLY A 272 -5.99 27.91 0.93
C GLY A 272 -7.08 27.69 2.00
N GLY A 273 -6.84 26.80 2.96
CA GLY A 273 -7.81 26.40 3.99
C GLY A 273 -8.77 25.28 3.57
N GLU A 274 -8.72 24.83 2.31
CA GLU A 274 -9.57 23.77 1.76
C GLU A 274 -8.87 22.41 1.77
N LYS A 275 -9.67 21.34 1.90
CA LYS A 275 -9.21 19.95 1.94
C LYS A 275 -9.40 19.29 0.58
N VAL A 276 -8.31 18.81 0.00
CA VAL A 276 -8.31 18.14 -1.31
C VAL A 276 -7.64 16.78 -1.21
N TRP A 277 -8.42 15.73 -1.49
CA TRP A 277 -7.89 14.38 -1.62
C TRP A 277 -7.26 14.19 -3.01
N PRO A 278 -5.98 13.78 -3.11
CA PRO A 278 -5.32 13.55 -4.39
C PRO A 278 -6.10 12.66 -5.34
N GLU A 279 -6.71 11.59 -4.83
CA GLU A 279 -7.44 10.59 -5.60
C GLU A 279 -8.66 11.19 -6.33
N VAL A 280 -9.29 12.23 -5.76
CA VAL A 280 -10.41 12.95 -6.39
C VAL A 280 -9.93 13.67 -7.64
N VAL A 281 -8.81 14.39 -7.52
CA VAL A 281 -8.20 15.12 -8.63
C VAL A 281 -7.71 14.13 -9.70
N GLU A 282 -6.98 13.10 -9.29
CA GLU A 282 -6.46 12.07 -10.20
C GLU A 282 -7.56 11.34 -10.97
N ALA A 283 -8.71 11.05 -10.34
CA ALA A 283 -9.84 10.41 -11.02
C ALA A 283 -10.38 11.27 -12.17
N GLU A 284 -10.43 12.59 -11.99
CA GLU A 284 -10.82 13.51 -13.07
C GLU A 284 -9.75 13.62 -14.14
N LEU A 285 -8.48 13.78 -13.75
CA LEU A 285 -7.37 13.94 -14.70
C LEU A 285 -7.18 12.71 -15.60
N ARG A 286 -7.45 11.49 -15.10
CA ARG A 286 -7.42 10.25 -15.89
C ARG A 286 -8.44 10.22 -17.03
N ARG A 287 -9.45 11.10 -17.02
CA ARG A 287 -10.45 11.19 -18.09
C ARG A 287 -9.94 11.96 -19.31
N HIS A 288 -8.81 12.66 -19.19
CA HIS A 288 -8.21 13.39 -20.29
C HIS A 288 -7.55 12.41 -21.29
N PRO A 289 -7.84 12.47 -22.60
CA PRO A 289 -7.36 11.48 -23.57
C PRO A 289 -5.84 11.45 -23.74
N ALA A 290 -5.16 12.57 -23.48
CA ALA A 290 -3.70 12.66 -23.53
C ALA A 290 -2.98 12.19 -22.25
N VAL A 291 -3.70 11.77 -21.19
CA VAL A 291 -3.12 11.33 -19.91
C VAL A 291 -3.08 9.80 -19.87
N THR A 292 -1.87 9.23 -19.81
CA THR A 292 -1.67 7.78 -19.65
C THR A 292 -1.56 7.36 -18.19
N ASP A 293 -0.85 8.17 -17.39
CA ASP A 293 -0.76 7.99 -15.94
C ASP A 293 -0.71 9.34 -15.25
N VAL A 294 -1.21 9.40 -14.02
CA VAL A 294 -1.24 10.61 -13.21
C VAL A 294 -1.16 10.31 -11.72
N ALA A 295 -0.45 11.17 -11.01
CA ALA A 295 -0.46 11.27 -9.57
C ALA A 295 -0.58 12.72 -9.12
N VAL A 296 -1.25 12.94 -8.00
CA VAL A 296 -1.40 14.26 -7.40
C VAL A 296 -0.81 14.25 -5.99
N ALA A 297 -0.15 15.32 -5.61
CA ALA A 297 0.36 15.52 -4.26
C ALA A 297 0.35 17.02 -3.89
N GLY A 298 0.31 17.28 -2.59
CA GLY A 298 0.51 18.61 -2.03
C GLY A 298 2.00 18.96 -2.04
N VAL A 299 2.35 20.16 -2.49
CA VAL A 299 3.70 20.72 -2.36
C VAL A 299 3.60 21.99 -1.54
N ASP A 300 4.43 22.11 -0.51
CA ASP A 300 4.44 23.26 0.38
C ASP A 300 4.57 24.58 -0.38
N ASP A 301 3.77 25.55 0.03
CA ASP A 301 3.66 26.84 -0.64
C ASP A 301 3.35 27.98 0.33
N PRO A 302 4.07 29.12 0.26
CA PRO A 302 3.87 30.23 1.19
C PRO A 302 2.49 30.90 1.09
N GLU A 303 1.83 30.89 -0.06
CA GLU A 303 0.55 31.57 -0.27
C GLU A 303 -0.64 30.66 0.10
N TRP A 304 -0.58 29.40 -0.30
CA TRP A 304 -1.68 28.45 -0.20
C TRP A 304 -1.51 27.44 0.94
N GLY A 305 -0.40 27.47 1.67
CA GLY A 305 0.01 26.38 2.57
C GLY A 305 0.54 25.20 1.77
N GLN A 306 -0.29 24.64 0.89
CA GLN A 306 0.12 23.69 -0.13
C GLN A 306 -0.51 24.02 -1.50
N ARG A 307 0.25 23.81 -2.58
CA ARG A 307 -0.27 23.76 -3.95
C ARG A 307 -0.68 22.33 -4.30
N VAL A 308 -1.82 22.17 -4.96
CA VAL A 308 -2.20 20.92 -5.63
C VAL A 308 -1.33 20.78 -6.89
N VAL A 309 -0.42 19.82 -6.91
CA VAL A 309 0.47 19.59 -8.06
C VAL A 309 0.14 18.25 -8.72
N ALA A 310 -0.01 18.27 -10.04
CA ALA A 310 -0.26 17.07 -10.84
C ALA A 310 1.00 16.64 -11.58
N TRP A 311 1.42 15.39 -11.40
CA TRP A 311 2.45 14.74 -12.21
C TRP A 311 1.78 13.88 -13.27
N VAL A 312 2.08 14.16 -14.53
CA VAL A 312 1.41 13.51 -15.67
C VAL A 312 2.43 12.81 -16.56
N VAL A 313 2.10 11.57 -16.91
CA VAL A 313 2.69 10.83 -18.02
C VAL A 313 1.74 10.99 -19.21
N ALA A 314 2.22 11.66 -20.26
CA ALA A 314 1.44 11.86 -21.47
C ALA A 314 1.47 10.63 -22.37
N ALA A 315 0.42 10.42 -23.17
CA ALA A 315 0.40 9.40 -24.22
C ALA A 315 1.44 9.67 -25.31
N ASP A 316 1.60 10.94 -25.67
CA ASP A 316 2.65 11.44 -26.54
C ASP A 316 3.19 12.76 -25.94
N PRO A 317 4.52 12.88 -25.71
CA PRO A 317 5.12 14.11 -25.21
C PRO A 317 4.75 15.36 -26.02
N ALA A 318 4.54 15.24 -27.34
CA ALA A 318 4.18 16.36 -28.21
C ALA A 318 2.74 16.86 -28.01
N THR A 319 1.86 16.01 -27.46
CA THR A 319 0.44 16.32 -27.20
C THR A 319 0.11 16.30 -25.71
N SER A 320 1.11 16.49 -24.86
CA SER A 320 0.95 16.54 -23.41
C SER A 320 -0.06 17.64 -23.01
N PRO A 321 -1.01 17.35 -22.11
CA PRO A 321 -2.02 18.33 -21.73
C PRO A 321 -1.38 19.55 -21.07
N THR A 322 -2.03 20.70 -21.25
CA THR A 322 -1.69 21.95 -20.57
C THR A 322 -2.32 22.00 -19.18
N LEU A 323 -1.76 22.82 -18.28
CA LEU A 323 -2.34 23.03 -16.95
C LEU A 323 -3.78 23.54 -17.03
N ASP A 324 -4.06 24.46 -17.95
CA ASP A 324 -5.40 25.06 -18.10
C ASP A 324 -6.44 24.05 -18.61
N GLU A 325 -6.06 23.13 -19.51
CA GLU A 325 -6.92 22.03 -19.94
C GLU A 325 -7.27 21.11 -18.77
N LEU A 326 -6.28 20.73 -17.96
CA LEU A 326 -6.48 19.89 -16.79
C LEU A 326 -7.31 20.59 -15.71
N ARG A 327 -7.08 21.90 -15.48
CA ARG A 327 -7.87 22.70 -14.55
C ARG A 327 -9.32 22.76 -14.98
N ARG A 328 -9.57 23.10 -16.25
CA ARG A 328 -10.90 23.16 -16.83
C ARG A 328 -11.64 21.83 -16.63
N LEU A 329 -10.98 20.72 -16.96
CA LEU A 329 -11.53 19.38 -16.79
C LEU A 329 -11.98 19.09 -15.35
N VAL A 330 -11.17 19.45 -14.34
CA VAL A 330 -11.52 19.26 -12.93
C VAL A 330 -12.68 20.18 -12.54
N THR A 331 -12.64 21.45 -12.97
CA THR A 331 -13.66 22.45 -12.61
C THR A 331 -15.03 22.25 -13.25
N GLU A 332 -15.15 21.35 -14.24
CA GLU A 332 -16.45 20.94 -14.76
C GLU A 332 -17.31 20.21 -13.71
N ARG A 333 -16.68 19.61 -12.69
CA ARG A 333 -17.35 18.75 -11.71
C ARG A 333 -17.01 19.06 -10.26
N HIS A 334 -15.96 19.84 -10.02
CA HIS A 334 -15.46 20.16 -8.70
C HIS A 334 -15.24 21.67 -8.54
N PRO A 335 -15.27 22.20 -7.30
CA PRO A 335 -14.90 23.58 -7.05
C PRO A 335 -13.48 23.92 -7.52
N PRO A 336 -13.18 25.20 -7.86
CA PRO A 336 -11.88 25.61 -8.38
C PRO A 336 -10.66 25.25 -7.54
N TYR A 337 -10.80 25.16 -6.22
CA TYR A 337 -9.69 24.83 -5.31
C TYR A 337 -9.22 23.36 -5.41
N VAL A 338 -10.04 22.47 -6.00
CA VAL A 338 -9.69 21.05 -6.24
C VAL A 338 -8.76 20.91 -7.45
N ALA A 339 -8.79 21.88 -8.37
CA ALA A 339 -8.01 21.82 -9.60
C ALA A 339 -6.50 21.99 -9.35
N PRO A 340 -5.63 21.35 -10.16
CA PRO A 340 -4.19 21.50 -10.02
C PRO A 340 -3.76 22.96 -10.23
N ARG A 341 -2.81 23.42 -9.41
CA ARG A 341 -2.15 24.73 -9.52
C ARG A 341 -0.79 24.66 -10.22
N ALA A 342 -0.23 23.46 -10.31
CA ALA A 342 0.97 23.20 -11.11
C ALA A 342 0.88 21.83 -11.78
N LEU A 343 1.59 21.71 -12.90
CA LEU A 343 1.69 20.49 -13.70
C LEU A 343 3.16 20.17 -13.93
N VAL A 344 3.57 18.96 -13.58
CA VAL A 344 4.91 18.42 -13.84
C VAL A 344 4.78 17.26 -14.80
N ARG A 345 5.50 17.30 -15.92
CA ARG A 345 5.55 16.18 -16.87
C ARG A 345 6.65 15.22 -16.44
N VAL A 346 6.35 13.93 -16.43
CA VAL A 346 7.31 12.89 -16.08
C VAL A 346 7.22 11.72 -17.05
N ALA A 347 8.35 11.00 -17.19
CA ALA A 347 8.38 9.78 -17.98
C ALA A 347 7.64 8.62 -17.29
N ALA A 348 7.64 8.59 -15.95
CA ALA A 348 6.96 7.57 -15.15
C ALA A 348 6.61 8.11 -13.75
N ILE A 349 5.53 7.59 -13.17
CA ILE A 349 5.15 7.85 -11.78
C ILE A 349 5.85 6.83 -10.87
N PRO A 350 6.54 7.26 -9.79
CA PRO A 350 7.15 6.35 -8.83
C PRO A 350 6.06 5.56 -8.09
N ARG A 351 6.17 4.23 -8.14
CA ARG A 351 5.21 3.31 -7.53
C ARG A 351 5.92 2.27 -6.68
N THR A 352 5.23 1.81 -5.64
CA THR A 352 5.60 0.62 -4.89
C THR A 352 5.49 -0.62 -5.77
N ALA A 353 6.01 -1.73 -5.28
CA ALA A 353 6.00 -3.00 -5.99
C ALA A 353 4.60 -3.63 -6.13
N LEU A 354 3.60 -3.09 -5.40
CA LEU A 354 2.15 -3.35 -5.55
C LEU A 354 1.44 -2.32 -6.44
N GLY A 355 2.16 -1.36 -7.01
CA GLY A 355 1.62 -0.34 -7.90
C GLY A 355 1.05 0.90 -7.22
N LYS A 356 1.13 1.03 -5.89
CA LYS A 356 0.70 2.26 -5.18
C LYS A 356 1.65 3.42 -5.46
N VAL A 357 1.15 4.64 -5.64
CA VAL A 357 1.97 5.85 -5.83
C VAL A 357 2.83 6.12 -4.59
N VAL A 358 4.09 6.51 -4.79
CA VAL A 358 5.00 6.97 -3.72
C VAL A 358 5.06 8.49 -3.73
N ARG A 359 4.09 9.16 -3.10
CA ARG A 359 3.91 10.63 -3.17
C ARG A 359 5.07 11.44 -2.59
N ALA A 360 5.70 10.94 -1.52
CA ALA A 360 6.90 11.56 -0.96
C ALA A 360 8.03 11.70 -2.00
N ALA A 361 8.17 10.71 -2.90
CA ALA A 361 9.16 10.77 -3.97
C ALA A 361 8.80 11.83 -5.04
N LEU A 362 7.51 12.08 -5.29
CA LEU A 362 7.07 13.13 -6.22
C LEU A 362 7.40 14.52 -5.69
N ALA A 363 7.04 14.80 -4.43
CA ALA A 363 7.27 16.09 -3.80
C ALA A 363 8.77 16.44 -3.70
N ALA A 364 9.62 15.46 -3.40
CA ALA A 364 11.08 15.65 -3.28
C ALA A 364 11.77 16.03 -4.61
N HIS A 365 11.17 15.70 -5.76
CA HIS A 365 11.72 16.01 -7.09
C HIS A 365 11.05 17.23 -7.75
N HIS A 366 10.22 17.98 -7.01
CA HIS A 366 9.66 19.23 -7.49
C HIS A 366 10.70 20.35 -7.34
N PRO A 367 11.17 20.98 -8.44
CA PRO A 367 12.05 22.13 -8.31
C PRO A 367 11.33 23.25 -7.55
N PRO A 368 11.99 23.98 -6.62
CA PRO A 368 11.38 25.16 -6.02
C PRO A 368 10.95 26.12 -7.12
N SER A 369 9.76 26.70 -6.99
CA SER A 369 9.22 27.59 -8.02
C SER A 369 10.19 28.73 -8.31
N THR A 370 10.77 28.75 -9.50
CA THR A 370 11.35 29.97 -10.06
C THR A 370 10.19 30.86 -10.46
N ASP A 371 9.82 31.77 -9.56
CA ASP A 371 9.06 32.94 -9.96
C ASP A 371 9.97 33.82 -10.84
N SER A 372 9.85 33.64 -12.15
CA SER A 372 10.31 34.62 -13.14
C SER A 372 9.11 35.11 -13.94
N GLY A 373 8.12 35.64 -13.21
CA GLY A 373 6.92 36.27 -13.76
C GLY A 373 6.71 37.69 -13.26
N ARG A 374 7.76 38.45 -12.91
CA ARG A 374 7.66 39.91 -12.79
C ARG A 374 7.99 40.56 -14.14
N PRO A 375 7.05 41.30 -14.77
CA PRO A 375 7.43 42.22 -15.83
C PRO A 375 8.37 43.26 -15.22
N SER A 376 9.54 43.45 -15.83
CA SER A 376 10.40 44.59 -15.54
C SER A 376 9.63 45.86 -15.91
N ASP A 377 9.25 46.63 -14.91
CA ASP A 377 8.64 47.95 -15.07
C ASP A 377 9.71 48.89 -15.64
N ALA A 378 9.71 49.02 -16.97
CA ALA A 378 10.54 49.96 -17.68
C ALA A 378 9.82 51.31 -17.73
N GLY A 379 10.40 52.30 -17.04
CA GLY A 379 10.26 53.71 -17.42
C GLY A 379 9.49 54.59 -16.44
N ARG A 380 10.23 55.29 -15.58
CA ARG A 380 9.91 56.67 -15.24
C ARG A 380 11.15 57.54 -15.49
N PRO A 381 11.05 58.59 -16.32
CA PRO A 381 12.12 59.57 -16.46
C PRO A 381 12.15 60.44 -15.19
N SER A 382 13.37 60.77 -14.77
CA SER A 382 13.65 61.74 -13.72
C SER A 382 13.43 63.16 -14.25
N ASP A 383 12.59 63.93 -13.56
CA ASP A 383 12.60 65.40 -13.58
C ASP A 383 13.73 65.94 -12.67
#